data_AF-A0A932NP62-F1
#
_entry.id   AF-A0A932NP62-F1
#
_cell.length_a   1.000
_cell.length_b   1.000
_cell.length_c   1.000
_cell.angle_alpha   90.00
_cell.angle_beta   90.00
_cell.angle_gamma   90.00
#
_symmetry.space_group_name_H-M   'P 1'
#
loop_
_entity.id
_entity.type
_entity.pdbx_description
1 polymer ?
#
loop_
_entity_poly.entity_id
_entity_poly.type
_entity_poly.pdbx_seq_one_letter_code
_entity_poly.pdbx_strand_id
1 'polypeptide(L)' 'MVTFEKLKKCFIIAEVSANHGQNFNRAVSMIKTAKKCGADAVKFQTYTPDTLTIDVDNK' A
#
# COMPACT_ATOMS: atom_id res chain seq x y z
N MET A 1 15.03 4.36 8.61
CA MET A 1 15.37 3.46 7.50
C MET A 1 15.47 2.05 8.06
N VAL A 2 14.83 1.06 7.44
CA VAL A 2 14.87 -0.35 7.89
C VAL A 2 16.03 -1.05 7.18
N THR A 3 16.85 -1.82 7.91
CA THR A 3 17.91 -2.66 7.35
C THR A 3 17.45 -4.11 7.32
N PHE A 4 17.08 -4.61 6.14
CA PHE A 4 16.46 -5.93 5.99
C PHE A 4 17.40 -7.10 6.31
N GLU A 5 18.70 -6.95 6.05
CA GLU A 5 19.73 -7.98 6.31
C GLU A 5 19.87 -8.36 7.79
N LYS A 6 19.43 -7.49 8.71
CA LYS A 6 19.56 -7.69 10.16
C LYS A 6 18.26 -8.14 10.84
N LEU A 7 17.22 -8.44 10.06
CA LEU A 7 15.92 -8.80 10.63
C LEU A 7 15.92 -10.26 11.07
N LYS A 8 15.56 -10.49 12.34
CA LYS A 8 15.40 -11.84 12.91
C LYS A 8 14.08 -12.51 12.52
N LYS A 9 13.14 -11.76 11.93
CA LYS A 9 11.82 -12.22 11.51
C LYS A 9 11.49 -11.64 10.13
N CYS A 10 10.60 -12.31 9.39
CA CYS A 10 10.09 -11.78 8.14
C CYS A 10 9.48 -10.38 8.34
N PHE A 11 9.78 -9.45 7.43
CA PHE A 11 9.19 -8.11 7.43
C PHE A 11 7.88 -8.13 6.65
N ILE A 12 6.77 -7.92 7.33
CA ILE A 12 5.44 -8.05 6.72
C ILE A 12 4.92 -6.67 6.31
N ILE A 13 4.69 -6.50 5.01
CA ILE A 13 4.10 -5.29 4.44
C ILE A 13 2.63 -5.58 4.10
N ALA A 14 1.70 -4.87 4.71
CA ALA A 14 0.30 -4.90 4.34
C ALA A 14 0.08 -4.03 3.08
N GLU A 15 -0.25 -4.68 1.97
CA GLU A 15 -0.51 -3.99 0.70
C GLU A 15 -1.91 -3.39 0.67
N VAL A 16 -1.99 -2.06 0.58
CA VAL A 16 -3.26 -1.31 0.50
C VAL A 16 -3.57 -0.92 -0.95
N SER A 17 -2.55 -0.59 -1.76
CA SER A 17 -2.74 -0.10 -3.13
C SER A 17 -3.80 1.03 -3.19
N ALA A 18 -4.77 0.95 -4.10
CA ALA A 18 -5.92 1.86 -4.23
C ALA A 18 -7.17 1.40 -3.45
N ASN A 19 -7.10 0.37 -2.60
CA ASN A 19 -8.28 -0.19 -1.91
C ASN A 19 -8.94 0.78 -0.90
N HIS A 20 -8.25 1.86 -0.56
CA HIS A 20 -8.83 2.95 0.25
C HIS A 20 -9.85 3.79 -0.54
N GLY A 21 -9.90 3.65 -1.88
CA GLY A 21 -10.90 4.30 -2.73
C GLY A 21 -10.91 5.82 -2.61
N GLN A 22 -9.73 6.44 -2.52
CA GLN A 22 -9.53 7.88 -2.28
C GLN A 22 -10.20 8.43 -1.00
N ASN A 23 -10.66 7.55 -0.09
CA ASN A 23 -11.24 7.95 1.18
C ASN A 23 -10.17 7.97 2.27
N PHE A 24 -9.84 9.17 2.77
CA PHE A 24 -8.82 9.36 3.80
C PHE A 24 -9.13 8.57 5.09
N ASN A 25 -10.36 8.64 5.59
CA ASN A 25 -10.75 7.96 6.83
C ASN A 25 -10.67 6.43 6.69
N ARG A 26 -11.01 5.89 5.51
CA ARG A 26 -10.83 4.48 5.19
C ARG A 26 -9.34 4.12 5.19
N ALA A 27 -8.48 4.91 4.55
CA ALA A 27 -7.03 4.70 4.58
C ALA A 27 -6.49 4.66 6.02
N VAL A 28 -6.87 5.63 6.86
CA VAL A 28 -6.48 5.66 8.28
C VAL A 28 -6.95 4.41 9.03
N SER A 29 -8.18 3.96 8.80
CA SER A 29 -8.73 2.74 9.41
C SER A 29 -7.96 1.48 8.98
N MET A 30 -7.59 1.38 7.70
CA MET A 30 -6.79 0.29 7.17
C MET A 30 -5.40 0.25 7.80
N ILE A 31 -4.74 1.39 7.98
CA ILE A 31 -3.43 1.48 8.66
C ILE A 31 -3.53 0.97 10.10
N LYS A 32 -4.53 1.43 10.85
CA LYS A 32 -4.77 0.99 12.23
C LYS A 32 -5.02 -0.52 12.30
N THR A 33 -5.77 -1.07 11.35
CA THR A 33 -6.07 -2.50 11.28
C THR A 33 -4.82 -3.31 10.94
N ALA A 34 -4.05 -2.90 9.93
CA ALA A 34 -2.79 -3.55 9.57
C ALA A 34 -1.82 -3.62 10.76
N LYS A 35 -1.69 -2.53 11.52
CA LYS A 35 -0.87 -2.51 12.74
C LYS A 35 -1.41 -3.49 13.80
N LYS A 36 -2.72 -3.54 14.02
CA LYS A 36 -3.35 -4.49 14.97
C LYS A 36 -3.12 -5.95 14.56
N CYS A 37 -3.07 -6.24 13.26
CA CYS A 37 -2.77 -7.57 12.73
C CYS A 37 -1.27 -7.94 12.77
N GLY A 38 -0.40 -7.02 13.18
CA GLY A 38 1.03 -7.27 13.31
C GLY A 38 1.88 -6.98 12.08
N ALA A 39 1.35 -6.26 11.08
CA ALA A 39 2.16 -5.79 9.96
C ALA A 39 3.24 -4.81 10.43
N ASP A 40 4.42 -4.90 9.83
CA ASP A 40 5.56 -4.03 10.14
C ASP A 40 5.49 -2.72 9.34
N ALA A 41 4.87 -2.75 8.15
CA ALA A 41 4.60 -1.57 7.33
C ALA A 41 3.29 -1.69 6.54
N VAL A 42 2.88 -0.57 5.96
CA VAL A 42 1.78 -0.46 4.99
C VAL A 42 2.32 0.13 3.69
N LYS A 43 1.81 -0.31 2.54
CA LYS A 43 2.19 0.23 1.24
C LYS A 43 0.97 0.75 0.49
N PHE A 44 1.11 1.96 -0.06
CA PHE A 44 0.12 2.62 -0.91
C PHE A 44 0.69 2.79 -2.32
N GLN A 45 -0.21 2.94 -3.29
CA GLN A 45 0.14 3.31 -4.66
C GLN A 45 -0.05 4.81 -4.84
N THR A 46 0.90 5.49 -5.46
CA THR A 46 0.86 6.94 -5.74
C THR A 46 0.65 7.27 -7.21
N TYR A 47 0.59 6.25 -8.07
CA TYR A 47 0.34 6.41 -9.50
C TYR A 47 -1.12 6.79 -9.76
N THR A 48 -1.33 7.69 -10.71
CA THR A 48 -2.64 7.93 -11.31
C THR A 48 -2.90 6.90 -12.41
N PRO A 49 -4.16 6.62 -12.79
CA PRO A 49 -4.47 5.75 -13.92
C PRO A 49 -3.65 6.09 -15.17
N ASP A 50 -3.57 7.37 -15.52
CA ASP A 50 -2.84 7.88 -16.69
C ASP A 50 -1.33 7.59 -16.65
N THR A 51 -0.75 7.39 -15.47
CA THR A 51 0.67 7.04 -15.32
C THR A 51 0.93 5.53 -15.32
N LEU A 52 -0.12 4.72 -15.21
CA LEU A 52 -0.04 3.26 -15.12
C LEU A 52 -0.55 2.57 -16.40
N THR A 53 -1.49 3.19 -17.10
CA THR A 53 -2.10 2.66 -18.31
C THR A 53 -1.50 3.29 -19.56
N ILE A 54 -1.43 2.52 -20.64
CA ILE A 54 -1.16 3.07 -21.97
C ILE A 54 -2.47 3.69 -22.47
N ASP A 55 -2.39 4.92 -22.97
CA ASP A 55 -3.52 5.57 -23.65
C ASP A 55 -3.74 4.89 -25.01
N VAL A 56 -4.79 4.09 -25.11
CA VAL A 56 -5.15 3.36 -26.33
C VAL A 56 -6.52 3.83 -26.80
N ASP A 57 -6.55 4.50 -27.95
CA ASP A 57 -7.79 4.81 -28.67
C ASP A 57 -8.23 3.54 -29.42
N ASN A 58 -9.07 2.73 -28.78
CA ASN A 58 -9.66 1.54 -29.40
C ASN A 58 -10.85 1.98 -30.28
N LYS A 59 -10.55 2.41 -31.51
CA LYS A 59 -11.55 2.52 -32.58
C LYS A 59 -11.67 1.23 -33.37
#